data_AF-A0A2E5MGV3-F1
#
_entry.id   AF-A0A2E5MGV3-F1
#
_cell.length_a   1.000
_cell.length_b   1.000
_cell.length_c   1.000
_cell.angle_alpha   90.00
_cell.angle_beta   90.00
_cell.angle_gamma   90.00
#
_symmetry.space_group_name_H-M   'P 1'
#
loop_
_entity.id
_entity.type
_entity.pdbx_description
1 polymer ?
#
loop_
_entity_poly.entity_id
_entity_poly.type
_entity_poly.pdbx_seq_one_letter_code
_entity_poly.pdbx_strand_id
1 'polypeptide(L)'
;MDCRSQCPVAGRCGHQSGLLYPGQRRSVMTAISTHHLWVPFANPVLQSQQAFRKLMRAMSEPGTCVSFDTLYASDSGQAASTSQTAAFATALTLLDQETSVWISPGISSPALIDNLRFHCGCRLAENASEADFVMLSLSELNGLDRFSEGEDINPHTSATLIVEVPALEVASVDEAHPDLLVLSGPGIKARKGVRVQGLTPDHRRLFENNHQRYPLGVDFMLTCGADLVALPRSTQVSTLTNRAATAGEDTQCMSQ
;
A
#
# COMPACT_ATOMS: atom_id res chain seq x y z
N MET A 1 38.72 -7.66 -72.81
CA MET A 1 37.98 -8.92 -72.52
C MET A 1 38.82 -9.67 -71.51
N ASP A 2 38.49 -9.48 -70.23
CA ASP A 2 39.15 -10.13 -69.09
C ASP A 2 38.55 -11.51 -68.83
N CYS A 3 39.40 -12.50 -68.58
CA CYS A 3 39.01 -13.85 -68.20
C CYS A 3 39.31 -14.06 -66.71
N ARG A 4 38.26 -14.26 -65.90
CA ARG A 4 38.35 -14.47 -64.44
C ARG A 4 38.59 -15.93 -64.10
N SER A 5 39.61 -16.13 -63.27
CA SER A 5 39.93 -17.29 -62.45
C SER A 5 39.07 -17.35 -61.18
N GLN A 6 38.66 -18.55 -60.72
CA GLN A 6 39.02 -19.14 -59.40
C GLN A 6 38.20 -20.38 -59.03
N CYS A 7 38.92 -21.33 -58.41
CA CYS A 7 38.50 -22.61 -57.83
C CYS A 7 38.98 -22.68 -56.35
N PRO A 8 38.63 -23.71 -55.55
CA PRO A 8 38.10 -23.58 -54.18
C PRO A 8 39.11 -23.84 -53.05
N VAL A 9 38.75 -23.54 -51.80
CA VAL A 9 39.43 -24.04 -50.58
C VAL A 9 38.44 -24.32 -49.45
N ALA A 10 38.67 -25.43 -48.74
CA ALA A 10 37.94 -25.92 -47.58
C ALA A 10 38.50 -25.43 -46.23
N GLY A 11 37.65 -25.43 -45.19
CA GLY A 11 38.04 -25.76 -43.80
C GLY A 11 38.14 -24.63 -42.77
N ARG A 12 37.26 -24.65 -41.76
CA ARG A 12 37.59 -24.94 -40.33
C ARG A 12 36.38 -24.70 -39.42
N CYS A 13 36.14 -25.67 -38.54
CA CYS A 13 35.24 -25.60 -37.40
C CYS A 13 35.96 -24.88 -36.24
N GLY A 14 35.34 -23.85 -35.67
CA GLY A 14 35.84 -23.13 -34.50
C GLY A 14 34.72 -22.99 -33.47
N HIS A 15 34.87 -23.67 -32.34
CA HIS A 15 34.11 -23.41 -31.11
C HIS A 15 34.44 -22.01 -30.60
N GLN A 16 33.41 -21.18 -30.38
CA GLN A 16 33.50 -20.02 -29.47
C GLN A 16 32.36 -20.11 -28.46
N SER A 17 32.75 -20.48 -27.25
CA SER A 17 31.99 -20.37 -26.02
C SER A 17 31.82 -18.88 -25.68
N GLY A 18 30.71 -18.29 -26.12
CA GLY A 18 30.29 -16.97 -25.66
C GLY A 18 29.63 -17.09 -24.29
N LEU A 19 30.37 -16.72 -23.23
CA LEU A 19 29.77 -16.43 -21.93
C LEU A 19 28.76 -15.28 -22.11
N LEU A 20 27.47 -15.62 -22.11
CA LEU A 20 26.39 -14.64 -22.01
C LEU A 20 26.33 -14.17 -20.55
N TYR A 21 26.96 -13.03 -20.26
CA TYR A 21 26.62 -12.26 -19.08
C TYR A 21 25.21 -11.69 -19.28
N PRO A 22 24.23 -11.95 -18.40
CA PRO A 22 22.98 -11.22 -18.43
C PRO A 22 23.28 -9.76 -18.09
N GLY A 23 23.18 -8.91 -19.11
CA GLY A 23 23.28 -7.47 -18.95
C GLY A 23 22.19 -6.97 -18.02
N GLN A 24 22.60 -6.57 -16.82
CA GLN A 24 21.82 -5.82 -15.86
C GLN A 24 21.18 -4.64 -16.61
N ARG A 25 19.85 -4.66 -16.77
CA ARG A 25 19.12 -3.56 -17.42
C ARG A 25 19.43 -2.30 -16.63
N ARG A 26 20.26 -1.42 -17.21
CA ARG A 26 20.39 -0.05 -16.72
C ARG A 26 19.02 0.60 -16.87
N SER A 27 18.35 0.84 -15.74
CA SER A 27 17.19 1.71 -15.69
C SER A 27 17.62 3.07 -16.25
N VAL A 28 17.16 3.38 -17.46
CA VAL A 28 17.35 4.72 -18.03
C VAL A 28 16.50 5.63 -17.17
N MET A 29 17.12 6.53 -16.41
CA MET A 29 16.40 7.58 -15.69
C MET A 29 15.63 8.41 -16.71
N THR A 30 14.33 8.18 -16.80
CA THR A 30 13.42 9.07 -17.54
C THR A 30 13.45 10.43 -16.87
N ALA A 31 13.57 11.49 -17.66
CA ALA A 31 13.54 12.85 -17.15
C ALA A 31 12.22 13.11 -16.42
N ILE A 32 12.30 13.70 -15.22
CA ILE A 32 11.13 14.08 -14.43
C ILE A 32 10.40 15.22 -15.16
N SER A 33 9.10 15.05 -15.34
CA SER A 33 8.27 16.06 -15.95
C SER A 33 7.79 17.07 -14.91
N THR A 34 8.29 18.31 -14.97
CA THR A 34 7.92 19.34 -13.98
C THR A 34 6.45 19.76 -14.04
N HIS A 35 5.76 19.53 -15.16
CA HIS A 35 4.33 19.86 -15.31
C HIS A 35 3.40 18.86 -14.59
N HIS A 36 3.92 17.75 -14.09
CA HIS A 36 3.16 16.81 -13.28
C HIS A 36 3.31 17.02 -11.77
N LEU A 37 4.19 17.93 -11.36
CA LEU A 37 4.51 18.10 -9.94
C LEU A 37 3.35 18.72 -9.19
N TRP A 38 2.95 18.04 -8.12
CA TRP A 38 1.99 18.52 -7.16
C TRP A 38 2.65 19.46 -6.17
N VAL A 39 1.83 20.31 -5.57
CA VAL A 39 2.27 21.21 -4.49
C VAL A 39 2.66 20.37 -3.26
N PRO A 40 3.92 20.44 -2.79
CA PRO A 40 4.34 19.77 -1.57
C PRO A 40 3.89 20.58 -0.34
N PHE A 41 4.36 20.20 0.85
CA PHE A 41 4.23 21.03 2.04
C PHE A 41 4.87 22.42 1.83
N ALA A 42 4.11 23.49 2.06
CA ALA A 42 4.59 24.88 1.99
C ALA A 42 5.70 25.18 3.02
N ASN A 43 5.61 24.58 4.22
CA ASN A 43 6.67 24.57 5.23
C ASN A 43 7.05 23.11 5.52
N PRO A 44 7.99 22.52 4.75
CA PRO A 44 8.30 21.10 4.84
C PRO A 44 8.64 20.64 6.25
N VAL A 45 9.43 21.40 7.01
CA VAL A 45 9.84 21.00 8.36
C VAL A 45 8.66 20.94 9.32
N LEU A 46 7.88 22.02 9.41
CA LEU A 46 6.78 22.08 10.37
C LEU A 46 5.64 21.13 9.98
N GLN A 47 5.33 21.05 8.69
CA GLN A 47 4.20 20.28 8.20
C GLN A 47 4.52 18.79 8.15
N SER A 48 5.73 18.36 7.79
CA SER A 48 6.14 16.95 7.92
C SER A 48 6.11 16.50 9.39
N GLN A 49 6.53 17.33 10.34
CA GLN A 49 6.38 16.98 11.76
C GLN A 49 4.91 16.88 12.22
N GLN A 50 4.05 17.78 11.74
CA GLN A 50 2.62 17.72 12.03
C GLN A 50 1.97 16.46 11.42
N ALA A 51 2.30 16.16 10.17
CA ALA A 51 1.87 14.95 9.47
C ALA A 51 2.36 13.69 10.19
N PHE A 52 3.64 13.66 10.58
CA PHE A 52 4.21 12.53 11.33
C PHE A 52 3.46 12.26 12.63
N ARG A 53 3.14 13.31 13.40
CA ARG A 53 2.32 13.16 14.62
C ARG A 53 0.92 12.63 14.32
N LYS A 54 0.29 13.05 13.22
CA LYS A 54 -1.01 12.53 12.78
C LYS A 54 -0.92 11.04 12.41
N LEU A 55 0.10 10.65 11.64
CA LEU A 55 0.36 9.26 11.26
C LEU A 55 0.62 8.38 12.49
N MET A 56 1.48 8.83 13.41
CA MET A 56 1.76 8.12 14.65
C MET A 56 0.51 7.98 15.52
N ARG A 57 -0.36 9.00 15.56
CA ARG A 57 -1.66 8.89 16.24
C ARG A 57 -2.56 7.84 15.60
N ALA A 58 -2.68 7.83 14.27
CA ALA A 58 -3.49 6.83 13.57
C ALA A 58 -2.97 5.40 13.82
N MET A 59 -1.65 5.21 13.82
CA MET A 59 -1.00 3.92 14.09
C MET A 59 -1.12 3.49 15.56
N SER A 60 -0.93 4.40 16.51
CA SER A 60 -0.98 4.08 17.95
C SER A 60 -2.39 3.99 18.53
N GLU A 61 -3.38 4.58 17.86
CA GLU A 61 -4.80 4.50 18.20
C GLU A 61 -5.59 3.96 16.98
N PRO A 62 -5.44 2.68 16.60
CA PRO A 62 -6.02 2.15 15.36
C PRO A 62 -7.51 2.44 15.27
N GLY A 63 -7.98 2.74 14.06
CA GLY A 63 -9.36 3.18 13.81
C GLY A 63 -9.67 4.66 14.08
N THR A 64 -8.71 5.45 14.60
CA THR A 64 -8.86 6.92 14.66
C THR A 64 -8.66 7.50 13.25
N CYS A 65 -9.63 8.27 12.76
CA CYS A 65 -9.48 9.04 11.52
C CYS A 65 -8.68 10.32 11.78
N VAL A 66 -7.63 10.54 10.99
CA VAL A 66 -6.85 11.78 10.96
C VAL A 66 -6.95 12.41 9.57
N SER A 67 -7.01 13.74 9.52
CA SER A 67 -7.15 14.48 8.27
C SER A 67 -5.93 15.36 8.00
N PHE A 68 -5.51 15.47 6.74
CA PHE A 68 -4.39 16.29 6.28
C PHE A 68 -4.82 17.61 5.62
N ASP A 69 -6.12 17.90 5.48
CA ASP A 69 -6.64 19.10 4.80
C ASP A 69 -5.98 20.40 5.28
N THR A 70 -5.87 20.55 6.60
CA THR A 70 -5.24 21.71 7.25
C THR A 70 -3.78 21.95 6.85
N LEU A 71 -3.08 20.94 6.32
CA LEU A 71 -1.68 21.07 5.87
C LEU A 71 -1.58 21.62 4.44
N TYR A 72 -2.66 21.57 3.66
CA TYR A 72 -2.70 22.00 2.26
C TYR A 72 -3.64 23.19 2.02
N ALA A 73 -4.35 23.65 3.05
CA ALA A 73 -5.35 24.72 2.99
C ALA A 73 -4.84 26.11 2.53
N SER A 74 -3.56 26.24 2.18
CA SER A 74 -2.91 27.55 1.98
C SER A 74 -2.68 27.97 0.53
N ASP A 75 -2.73 27.08 -0.48
CA ASP A 75 -2.26 27.46 -1.83
C ASP A 75 -3.09 26.96 -3.02
N SER A 76 -3.23 27.85 -3.99
CA SER A 76 -3.97 27.76 -5.26
C SER A 76 -3.22 27.03 -6.38
N GLY A 77 -2.29 26.14 -6.05
CA GLY A 77 -1.56 25.34 -7.05
C GLY A 77 -2.30 24.06 -7.43
N GLN A 78 -1.76 23.30 -8.39
CA GLN A 78 -2.22 21.94 -8.66
C GLN A 78 -1.88 21.07 -7.43
N ALA A 79 -2.83 21.02 -6.49
CA ALA A 79 -2.84 20.03 -5.44
C ALA A 79 -2.72 18.64 -6.08
N ALA A 80 -2.24 17.65 -5.33
CA ALA A 80 -2.50 16.25 -5.68
C ALA A 80 -4.00 16.12 -6.05
N SER A 81 -4.35 15.17 -6.94
CA SER A 81 -5.76 14.84 -7.13
C SER A 81 -6.40 14.74 -5.75
N THR A 82 -7.54 15.40 -5.52
CA THR A 82 -8.12 15.53 -4.17
C THR A 82 -8.18 14.19 -3.44
N SER A 83 -8.39 13.11 -4.20
CA SER A 83 -8.39 11.70 -3.78
C SER A 83 -7.08 11.17 -3.18
N GLN A 84 -5.92 11.74 -3.50
CA GLN A 84 -4.58 11.24 -3.13
C GLN A 84 -3.88 12.09 -2.06
N THR A 85 -4.56 13.09 -1.50
CA THR A 85 -3.95 14.06 -0.56
C THR A 85 -3.31 13.36 0.65
N ALA A 86 -4.01 12.43 1.29
CA ALA A 86 -3.50 11.68 2.43
C ALA A 86 -2.36 10.74 2.06
N ALA A 87 -2.47 10.05 0.92
CA ALA A 87 -1.42 9.15 0.42
C ALA A 87 -0.13 9.93 0.11
N PHE A 88 -0.25 11.09 -0.54
CA PHE A 88 0.89 11.95 -0.85
C PHE A 88 1.48 12.62 0.41
N ALA A 89 0.64 13.08 1.35
CA ALA A 89 1.12 13.60 2.64
C ALA A 89 1.90 12.53 3.43
N THR A 90 1.43 11.29 3.38
CA THR A 90 2.12 10.14 3.98
C THR A 90 3.46 9.91 3.29
N ALA A 91 3.48 9.92 1.96
CA ALA A 91 4.70 9.80 1.16
C ALA A 91 5.74 10.87 1.53
N LEU A 92 5.36 12.15 1.51
CA LEU A 92 6.24 13.28 1.87
C LEU A 92 6.78 13.23 3.31
N THR A 93 6.14 12.45 4.17
CA THR A 93 6.50 12.37 5.59
C THR A 93 7.36 11.16 5.92
N LEU A 94 7.10 10.02 5.26
CA LEU A 94 7.71 8.73 5.62
C LEU A 94 8.70 8.21 4.58
N LEU A 95 8.60 8.64 3.33
CA LEU A 95 9.47 8.16 2.27
C LEU A 95 10.70 9.04 2.14
N ASP A 96 11.82 8.37 1.90
CA ASP A 96 13.10 8.98 1.60
C ASP A 96 13.91 8.10 0.64
N GLN A 97 15.18 8.44 0.43
CA GLN A 97 16.09 7.74 -0.48
C GLN A 97 16.46 6.31 -0.04
N GLU A 98 16.24 5.96 1.22
CA GLU A 98 16.53 4.62 1.75
C GLU A 98 15.33 3.69 1.59
N THR A 99 14.11 4.24 1.50
CA THR A 99 12.88 3.48 1.31
C THR A 99 12.66 3.00 -0.14
N SER A 100 12.11 1.80 -0.28
CA SER A 100 11.55 1.30 -1.54
C SER A 100 10.03 1.36 -1.59
N VAL A 101 9.47 1.74 -2.74
CA VAL A 101 8.04 1.84 -2.98
C VAL A 101 7.62 1.06 -4.20
N TRP A 102 6.60 0.23 -4.07
CA TRP A 102 5.89 -0.36 -5.19
C TRP A 102 4.52 0.29 -5.37
N ILE A 103 4.13 0.54 -6.62
CA ILE A 103 2.86 1.18 -6.98
C ILE A 103 2.07 0.19 -7.83
N SER A 104 0.83 -0.09 -7.46
CA SER A 104 -0.01 -0.99 -8.24
C SER A 104 -0.32 -0.39 -9.63
N PRO A 105 -0.49 -1.24 -10.66
CA PRO A 105 -0.79 -0.77 -12.01
C PRO A 105 -2.06 0.10 -12.08
N GLY A 106 -3.07 -0.15 -11.25
CA GLY A 106 -4.35 0.55 -11.28
C GLY A 106 -4.29 2.02 -10.81
N ILE A 107 -3.34 2.38 -9.95
CA ILE A 107 -3.13 3.77 -9.50
C ILE A 107 -1.86 4.40 -10.06
N SER A 108 -1.01 3.61 -10.71
CA SER A 108 0.24 4.08 -11.32
C SER A 108 -0.04 5.12 -12.40
N SER A 109 0.59 6.28 -12.27
CA SER A 109 0.52 7.36 -13.24
C SER A 109 1.87 8.05 -13.35
N PRO A 110 2.20 8.65 -14.50
CA PRO A 110 3.40 9.49 -14.63
C PRO A 110 3.47 10.57 -13.54
N ALA A 111 2.33 11.16 -13.18
CA ALA A 111 2.28 12.18 -12.14
C ALA A 111 2.63 11.65 -10.75
N LEU A 112 2.05 10.52 -10.32
CA LEU A 112 2.40 9.92 -9.04
C LEU A 112 3.89 9.53 -9.00
N ILE A 113 4.39 8.90 -10.07
CA ILE A 113 5.79 8.48 -10.20
C ILE A 113 6.75 9.68 -10.13
N ASP A 114 6.47 10.74 -10.89
CA ASP A 114 7.29 11.95 -10.93
C ASP A 114 7.31 12.65 -9.57
N ASN A 115 6.18 12.71 -8.87
CA ASN A 115 6.09 13.31 -7.53
C ASN A 115 6.86 12.52 -6.47
N LEU A 116 6.76 11.18 -6.47
CA LEU A 116 7.52 10.36 -5.54
C LEU A 116 9.02 10.48 -5.78
N ARG A 117 9.46 10.44 -7.04
CA ARG A 117 10.87 10.61 -7.40
C ARG A 117 11.40 11.99 -7.06
N PHE A 118 10.63 13.04 -7.36
CA PHE A 118 11.07 14.42 -7.19
C PHE A 118 11.07 14.84 -5.72
N HIS A 119 9.99 14.57 -4.99
CA HIS A 119 9.83 15.07 -3.61
C HIS A 119 10.38 14.11 -2.55
N CYS A 120 10.31 12.80 -2.78
CA CYS A 120 10.73 11.81 -1.78
C CYS A 120 12.09 11.19 -2.10
N GLY A 121 12.46 11.10 -3.39
CA GLY A 121 13.71 10.49 -3.82
C GLY A 121 13.78 8.96 -3.60
N CYS A 122 12.67 8.32 -3.27
CA CYS A 122 12.58 6.90 -2.95
C CYS A 122 12.87 6.00 -4.17
N ARG A 123 13.33 4.77 -3.90
CA ARG A 123 13.52 3.75 -4.93
C ARG A 123 12.17 3.18 -5.35
N LEU A 124 11.85 3.19 -6.64
CA LEU A 124 10.69 2.46 -7.14
C LEU A 124 11.05 0.97 -7.32
N ALA A 125 10.41 0.10 -6.56
CA ALA A 125 10.57 -1.34 -6.64
C ALA A 125 9.83 -1.90 -7.86
N GLU A 126 10.42 -2.90 -8.53
CA GLU A 126 9.78 -3.60 -9.65
C GLU A 126 8.70 -4.58 -9.14
N ASN A 127 8.96 -5.21 -7.99
CA ASN A 127 8.09 -6.19 -7.37
C ASN A 127 7.58 -5.71 -6.00
N ALA A 128 6.33 -6.06 -5.68
CA ALA A 128 5.71 -5.69 -4.41
C ALA A 128 6.40 -6.33 -3.18
N SER A 129 7.10 -7.45 -3.37
CA SER A 129 7.82 -8.17 -2.32
C SER A 129 9.12 -7.50 -1.87
N GLU A 130 9.63 -6.54 -2.66
CA GLU A 130 10.89 -5.82 -2.42
C GLU A 130 10.65 -4.41 -1.86
N ALA A 131 9.39 -4.08 -1.57
CA ALA A 131 8.96 -2.74 -1.23
C ALA A 131 8.74 -2.59 0.29
N ASP A 132 9.33 -1.55 0.88
CA ASP A 132 9.04 -1.12 2.25
C ASP A 132 7.64 -0.49 2.34
N PHE A 133 7.22 0.21 1.27
CA PHE A 133 5.89 0.79 1.14
C PHE A 133 5.21 0.34 -0.14
N VAL A 134 3.91 0.09 -0.04
CA VAL A 134 3.10 -0.39 -1.17
C VAL A 134 1.91 0.54 -1.33
N MET A 135 1.79 1.20 -2.48
CA MET A 135 0.65 2.06 -2.81
C MET A 135 -0.28 1.31 -3.76
N LEU A 136 -1.55 1.15 -3.38
CA LEU A 136 -2.56 0.47 -4.21
C LEU A 136 -3.99 0.92 -3.92
N SER A 137 -4.91 0.62 -4.82
CA SER A 137 -6.36 0.73 -4.52
C SER A 137 -6.87 -0.48 -3.74
N LEU A 138 -7.95 -0.31 -2.97
CA LEU A 138 -8.61 -1.40 -2.25
C LEU A 138 -9.02 -2.55 -3.19
N SER A 139 -9.47 -2.24 -4.41
CA SER A 139 -9.84 -3.24 -5.42
C SER A 139 -8.68 -4.10 -5.92
N GLU A 140 -7.43 -3.67 -5.72
CA GLU A 140 -6.23 -4.42 -6.10
C GLU A 140 -5.63 -5.23 -4.94
N LEU A 141 -6.21 -5.11 -3.73
CA LEU A 141 -5.79 -5.82 -2.52
C LEU A 141 -6.41 -7.22 -2.45
N ASN A 142 -5.88 -8.13 -3.28
CA ASN A 142 -6.41 -9.49 -3.42
C ASN A 142 -5.70 -10.55 -2.54
N GLY A 143 -4.70 -10.14 -1.76
CA GLY A 143 -3.86 -11.06 -0.98
C GLY A 143 -2.68 -10.33 -0.34
N LEU A 144 -2.05 -10.95 0.67
CA LEU A 144 -0.88 -10.41 1.35
C LEU A 144 0.43 -11.13 1.00
N ASP A 145 0.35 -12.31 0.40
CA ASP A 145 1.51 -13.21 0.16
C ASP A 145 2.60 -12.63 -0.74
N ARG A 146 2.28 -11.55 -1.48
CA ARG A 146 3.22 -10.87 -2.38
C ARG A 146 3.97 -9.71 -1.73
N PHE A 147 3.65 -9.37 -0.48
CA PHE A 147 4.26 -8.25 0.24
C PHE A 147 5.25 -8.78 1.27
N SER A 148 6.27 -7.99 1.61
CA SER A 148 7.16 -8.32 2.73
C SER A 148 6.36 -8.30 4.02
N GLU A 149 6.36 -9.40 4.78
CA GLU A 149 5.68 -9.52 6.08
C GLU A 149 6.63 -9.36 7.28
N GLY A 150 7.90 -9.09 7.00
CA GLY A 150 8.99 -9.12 7.97
C GLY A 150 9.53 -10.53 8.20
N GLU A 151 10.58 -10.63 9.00
CA GLU A 151 11.19 -11.89 9.40
C GLU A 151 11.04 -12.11 10.90
N ASP A 152 11.09 -13.35 11.41
CA ASP A 152 10.91 -13.61 12.85
C ASP A 152 11.91 -12.85 13.73
N ILE A 153 13.16 -12.76 13.30
CA ILE A 153 14.22 -12.02 14.01
C ILE A 153 14.12 -10.50 13.77
N ASN A 154 13.44 -10.10 12.71
CA ASN A 154 13.31 -8.72 12.28
C ASN A 154 11.89 -8.46 11.72
N PRO A 155 10.87 -8.37 12.58
CA PRO A 155 9.49 -8.17 12.12
C PRO A 155 9.25 -6.76 11.56
N HIS A 156 10.18 -5.82 11.79
CA HIS A 156 10.04 -4.44 11.34
C HIS A 156 10.38 -4.22 9.86
N THR A 157 10.91 -5.23 9.15
CA THR A 157 11.16 -5.18 7.68
C THR A 157 9.93 -5.51 6.83
N SER A 158 8.79 -5.71 7.47
CA SER A 158 7.48 -5.77 6.84
C SER A 158 7.12 -4.51 6.06
N ALA A 159 6.34 -4.68 5.01
CA ALA A 159 5.79 -3.60 4.22
C ALA A 159 4.68 -2.84 4.95
N THR A 160 4.57 -1.54 4.68
CA THR A 160 3.42 -0.70 5.00
C THR A 160 2.60 -0.42 3.75
N LEU A 161 1.33 -0.80 3.76
CA LEU A 161 0.41 -0.61 2.63
C LEU A 161 -0.38 0.69 2.78
N ILE A 162 -0.19 1.61 1.84
CA ILE A 162 -1.00 2.82 1.67
C ILE A 162 -2.11 2.48 0.68
N VAL A 163 -3.32 2.25 1.20
CA VAL A 163 -4.45 1.71 0.43
C VAL A 163 -5.48 2.80 0.17
N GLU A 164 -5.67 3.18 -1.09
CA GLU A 164 -6.73 4.10 -1.50
C GLU A 164 -8.09 3.41 -1.45
N VAL A 165 -9.02 4.00 -0.69
CA VAL A 165 -10.39 3.50 -0.53
C VAL A 165 -11.40 4.55 -1.03
N PRO A 166 -12.56 4.15 -1.60
CA PRO A 166 -13.55 5.09 -2.12
C PRO A 166 -14.15 6.04 -1.07
N ALA A 167 -14.38 5.55 0.15
CA ALA A 167 -14.84 6.34 1.29
C ALA A 167 -14.42 5.70 2.61
N LEU A 168 -14.24 6.56 3.61
CA LEU A 168 -13.75 6.19 4.94
C LEU A 168 -14.50 7.00 6.00
N GLU A 169 -15.05 6.33 7.02
CA GLU A 169 -15.80 6.99 8.09
C GLU A 169 -15.61 6.25 9.42
N VAL A 170 -15.50 7.00 10.53
CA VAL A 170 -15.60 6.41 11.87
C VAL A 170 -17.09 6.17 12.18
N ALA A 171 -17.44 4.95 12.55
CA ALA A 171 -18.82 4.54 12.74
C ALA A 171 -19.06 3.88 14.11
N SER A 172 -20.32 3.78 14.52
CA SER A 172 -20.66 3.01 15.72
C SER A 172 -20.44 1.52 15.49
N VAL A 173 -20.03 0.81 16.55
CA VAL A 173 -19.85 -0.65 16.50
C VAL A 173 -21.18 -1.41 16.46
N ASP A 174 -22.29 -0.73 16.79
CA ASP A 174 -23.63 -1.32 16.81
C ASP A 174 -24.34 -1.26 15.44
N GLU A 175 -23.71 -0.62 14.44
CA GLU A 175 -24.24 -0.52 13.09
C GLU A 175 -24.02 -1.81 12.30
N ALA A 176 -25.10 -2.49 11.91
CA ALA A 176 -24.98 -3.62 10.98
C ALA A 176 -24.78 -3.10 9.54
N HIS A 177 -23.51 -3.01 9.10
CA HIS A 177 -23.18 -2.54 7.75
C HIS A 177 -22.12 -3.42 7.06
N PRO A 178 -22.30 -3.79 5.76
CA PRO A 178 -21.36 -4.65 5.03
C PRO A 178 -19.97 -4.05 4.83
N ASP A 179 -19.81 -2.74 5.03
CA ASP A 179 -18.53 -2.01 5.02
C ASP A 179 -17.94 -1.72 6.42
N LEU A 180 -18.61 -2.12 7.51
CA LEU A 180 -18.12 -1.84 8.87
C LEU A 180 -17.04 -2.84 9.30
N LEU A 181 -15.83 -2.39 9.62
CA LEU A 181 -14.83 -3.13 10.38
C LEU A 181 -14.98 -2.82 11.86
N VAL A 182 -14.99 -3.84 12.72
CA VAL A 182 -14.95 -3.65 14.17
C VAL A 182 -13.58 -4.02 14.70
N LEU A 183 -12.92 -3.06 15.32
CA LEU A 183 -11.52 -3.08 15.69
C LEU A 183 -11.34 -3.21 17.21
N SER A 184 -10.36 -4.02 17.62
CA SER A 184 -9.88 -4.14 19.01
C SER A 184 -8.38 -4.39 19.05
N GLY A 185 -7.79 -4.41 20.25
CA GLY A 185 -6.36 -4.65 20.46
C GLY A 185 -5.61 -3.43 21.02
N PRO A 186 -4.27 -3.41 20.95
CA PRO A 186 -3.44 -2.33 21.50
C PRO A 186 -3.86 -0.95 20.95
N GLY A 187 -3.89 0.05 21.83
CA GLY A 187 -4.32 1.42 21.46
C GLY A 187 -5.84 1.63 21.40
N ILE A 188 -6.64 0.56 21.53
CA ILE A 188 -8.11 0.62 21.56
C ILE A 188 -8.61 0.24 22.96
N LYS A 189 -9.26 1.18 23.68
CA LYS A 189 -9.76 0.94 25.05
C LYS A 189 -10.88 -0.11 25.13
N ALA A 190 -11.74 -0.17 24.12
CA ALA A 190 -12.86 -1.11 24.06
C ALA A 190 -12.99 -1.70 22.65
N ARG A 191 -13.81 -1.07 21.80
CA ARG A 191 -13.94 -1.39 20.38
C ARG A 191 -14.14 -0.09 19.60
N LYS A 192 -13.73 -0.07 18.32
CA LYS A 192 -14.01 1.03 17.39
C LYS A 192 -14.61 0.49 16.09
N GLY A 193 -15.53 1.24 15.50
CA GLY A 193 -16.09 0.96 14.19
C GLY A 193 -15.46 1.86 13.13
N VAL A 194 -15.08 1.28 11.99
CA VAL A 194 -14.63 2.03 10.81
C VAL A 194 -15.35 1.49 9.59
N ARG A 195 -16.08 2.35 8.87
CA ARG A 195 -16.68 2.01 7.58
C ARG A 195 -15.68 2.31 6.48
N VAL A 196 -15.41 1.29 5.67
CA VAL A 196 -14.53 1.37 4.51
C VAL A 196 -15.34 0.93 3.30
N GLN A 197 -15.70 1.86 2.42
CA GLN A 197 -16.55 1.54 1.28
C GLN A 197 -15.87 0.57 0.31
N GLY A 198 -16.62 -0.40 -0.19
CA GLY A 198 -16.12 -1.36 -1.18
C GLY A 198 -15.39 -2.55 -0.56
N LEU A 199 -15.62 -2.82 0.74
CA LEU A 199 -15.10 -4.03 1.35
C LEU A 199 -15.82 -5.26 0.80
N THR A 200 -15.02 -6.26 0.44
CA THR A 200 -15.49 -7.60 0.15
C THR A 200 -15.33 -8.47 1.40
N PRO A 201 -16.01 -9.62 1.49
CA PRO A 201 -15.73 -10.62 2.51
C PRO A 201 -14.25 -11.06 2.53
N ASP A 202 -13.59 -11.09 1.38
CA ASP A 202 -12.17 -11.45 1.28
C ASP A 202 -11.27 -10.37 1.89
N HIS A 203 -11.53 -9.08 1.66
CA HIS A 203 -10.79 -7.99 2.32
C HIS A 203 -10.86 -8.11 3.85
N ARG A 204 -12.03 -8.47 4.40
CA ARG A 204 -12.18 -8.69 5.85
C ARG A 204 -11.32 -9.84 6.33
N ARG A 205 -11.38 -10.98 5.63
CA ARG A 205 -10.53 -12.15 5.95
C ARG A 205 -9.06 -11.81 5.86
N LEU A 206 -8.64 -10.96 4.91
CA LEU A 206 -7.25 -10.50 4.82
C LEU A 206 -6.83 -9.74 6.08
N PHE A 207 -7.63 -8.78 6.55
CA PHE A 207 -7.32 -8.05 7.79
C PHE A 207 -7.34 -8.96 9.03
N GLU A 208 -8.30 -9.88 9.12
CA GLU A 208 -8.39 -10.87 10.20
C GLU A 208 -7.14 -11.78 10.21
N ASN A 209 -6.76 -12.33 9.05
CA ASN A 209 -5.63 -13.23 8.90
C ASN A 209 -4.30 -12.51 9.15
N ASN A 210 -4.16 -11.24 8.76
CA ASN A 210 -2.95 -10.48 9.02
C ASN A 210 -2.61 -10.43 10.52
N HIS A 211 -3.63 -10.25 11.37
CA HIS A 211 -3.43 -10.26 12.83
C HIS A 211 -2.98 -11.62 13.37
N GLN A 212 -3.49 -12.72 12.82
CA GLN A 212 -3.14 -14.07 13.29
C GLN A 212 -1.67 -14.42 13.12
N ARG A 213 -0.93 -13.62 12.33
CA ARG A 213 0.50 -13.81 12.04
C ARG A 213 1.40 -12.96 12.92
N TYR A 214 0.83 -12.12 13.79
CA TYR A 214 1.61 -11.27 14.70
C TYR A 214 2.68 -12.10 15.45
N PRO A 215 3.95 -11.68 15.47
CA PRO A 215 4.46 -10.33 15.14
C PRO A 215 4.74 -10.07 13.64
N LEU A 216 4.59 -11.06 12.77
CA LEU A 216 4.69 -10.87 11.32
C LEU A 216 3.40 -10.29 10.74
N GLY A 217 3.47 -9.85 9.49
CA GLY A 217 2.36 -9.26 8.75
C GLY A 217 2.67 -7.84 8.28
N VAL A 218 1.70 -7.21 7.63
CA VAL A 218 1.85 -5.85 7.09
C VAL A 218 1.03 -4.85 7.90
N ASP A 219 1.42 -3.58 7.85
CA ASP A 219 0.62 -2.51 8.42
C ASP A 219 -0.19 -1.82 7.32
N PHE A 220 -1.42 -1.39 7.62
CA PHE A 220 -2.28 -0.70 6.65
C PHE A 220 -2.49 0.76 7.04
N MET A 221 -2.42 1.64 6.05
CA MET A 221 -2.85 3.03 6.09
C MET A 221 -3.92 3.22 5.02
N LEU A 222 -5.19 3.20 5.41
CA LEU A 222 -6.32 3.38 4.52
C LEU A 222 -6.53 4.88 4.28
N THR A 223 -6.51 5.31 3.03
CA THR A 223 -6.58 6.73 2.64
C THR A 223 -7.78 7.01 1.77
N CYS A 224 -8.48 8.11 2.03
CA CYS A 224 -9.56 8.63 1.19
C CYS A 224 -9.50 10.16 1.19
N GLY A 225 -9.15 10.75 0.04
CA GLY A 225 -8.99 12.19 -0.02
C GLY A 225 -7.86 12.66 0.89
N ALA A 226 -8.17 13.52 1.85
CA ALA A 226 -7.24 13.97 2.89
C ALA A 226 -7.33 13.18 4.19
N ASP A 227 -8.21 12.18 4.28
CA ASP A 227 -8.43 11.40 5.50
C ASP A 227 -7.67 10.08 5.47
N LEU A 228 -7.24 9.64 6.65
CA LEU A 228 -6.49 8.42 6.87
C LEU A 228 -6.93 7.72 8.16
N VAL A 229 -7.09 6.40 8.06
CA VAL A 229 -7.21 5.49 9.21
C VAL A 229 -6.15 4.42 9.07
N ALA A 230 -5.43 4.11 10.15
CA ALA A 230 -4.45 3.04 10.15
C ALA A 230 -4.94 1.79 10.88
N LEU A 231 -4.49 0.63 10.39
CA LEU A 231 -4.68 -0.70 10.97
C LEU A 231 -3.30 -1.39 11.03
N PRO A 232 -2.50 -1.17 12.08
CA PRO A 232 -1.29 -1.95 12.31
C PRO A 232 -1.61 -3.45 12.41
N ARG A 233 -0.64 -4.31 12.15
CA ARG A 233 -0.82 -5.78 12.18
C ARG A 233 -1.24 -6.34 13.55
N SER A 234 -0.98 -5.61 14.64
CA SER A 234 -1.49 -5.98 15.97
C SER A 234 -2.99 -5.73 16.16
N THR A 235 -3.63 -5.04 15.22
CA THR A 235 -5.06 -4.69 15.29
C THR A 235 -5.90 -5.93 15.01
N GLN A 236 -6.77 -6.28 15.96
CA GLN A 236 -7.77 -7.31 15.76
C GLN A 236 -8.94 -6.73 14.98
N VAL A 237 -9.23 -7.32 13.84
CA VAL A 237 -10.43 -7.03 13.06
C VAL A 237 -11.44 -8.14 13.30
N SER A 238 -12.70 -7.79 13.46
CA SER A 238 -13.79 -8.76 13.56
C SER A 238 -14.96 -8.34 12.69
N THR A 239 -15.61 -9.33 12.09
CA THR A 239 -16.94 -9.16 11.52
C THR A 239 -17.99 -9.15 12.63
N LEU A 240 -19.00 -8.27 12.52
CA LEU A 240 -20.23 -8.45 13.28
C LEU A 240 -20.90 -9.72 12.74
N THR A 241 -20.64 -10.85 13.37
CA THR A 241 -21.44 -12.05 13.13
C THR A 241 -22.81 -11.76 13.73
N ASN A 242 -23.85 -11.75 12.88
CA ASN A 242 -25.24 -11.63 13.33
C ASN A 242 -25.47 -12.65 14.46
N ARG A 243 -25.63 -12.20 15.72
CA ARG A 243 -26.03 -13.05 16.86
C ARG A 243 -27.52 -13.41 16.75
N ALA A 244 -27.93 -14.02 15.64
CA ALA A 244 -29.32 -14.42 15.37
C ALA A 244 -29.44 -15.74 14.59
N ALA A 245 -28.44 -16.63 14.63
CA ALA A 245 -28.50 -17.90 13.87
C ALA A 245 -28.00 -19.16 14.61
N THR A 246 -27.94 -19.16 15.94
CA THR A 246 -27.59 -20.38 16.71
C THR A 246 -28.51 -20.64 17.90
N ALA A 247 -29.78 -20.25 17.81
CA ALA A 247 -30.81 -20.65 18.76
C ALA A 247 -32.01 -21.19 17.99
N GLY A 248 -31.95 -22.45 17.55
CA GLY A 248 -33.09 -23.06 16.87
C GLY A 248 -32.83 -24.33 16.09
N GLU A 249 -32.01 -25.27 16.58
CA GLU A 249 -31.96 -26.63 16.02
C GLU A 249 -31.52 -27.61 17.13
N ASP A 250 -32.30 -27.70 18.21
CA ASP A 250 -32.10 -28.72 19.25
C ASP A 250 -33.42 -29.18 19.92
N THR A 251 -34.53 -29.13 19.18
CA THR A 251 -35.80 -29.71 19.64
C THR A 251 -36.48 -30.53 18.55
N GLN A 252 -35.88 -31.66 18.16
CA GLN A 252 -36.66 -32.77 17.64
C GLN A 252 -35.94 -34.11 17.86
N CYS A 253 -35.81 -34.51 19.12
CA CYS A 253 -35.69 -35.91 19.48
C CYS A 253 -36.59 -36.14 20.71
N MET A 254 -37.69 -36.87 20.49
CA MET A 254 -38.53 -37.62 21.45
C MET A 254 -40.03 -37.45 21.13
N SER A 255 -40.69 -38.60 20.95
CA SER A 255 -42.14 -38.85 20.81
C SER A 255 -42.75 -38.48 19.43
N GLN A 256 -43.39 -39.37 18.67
CA GLN A 256 -44.01 -40.69 18.89
C GLN A 256 -43.81 -41.59 17.68
#